data_AF-A0A2E0MF43-F1
#
_entry.id   AF-A0A2E0MF43-F1
#
_cell.length_a   1.000
_cell.length_b   1.000
_cell.length_c   1.000
_cell.angle_alpha   90.00
_cell.angle_beta   90.00
_cell.angle_gamma   90.00
#
_symmetry.space_group_name_H-M   'P 1'
#
loop_
_entity.id
_entity.type
_entity.pdbx_description
1 polymer ?
#
loop_
_entity_poly.entity_id
_entity_poly.type
_entity_poly.pdbx_seq_one_letter_code
_entity_poly.pdbx_strand_id
1 'polypeptide(L)'
;MLDSAKKIWFYAISLFFIAVNAVLLYNERFEFLGVPVLALLVYLAIFKLDVVYYLVIFLVPISINLDDLDIDLGVGIALPTEPLIVGMMLIFILKLFFDGTFDKDVLRHPITKLIILHLVWIAITTITSSDPVVSVKFLLSRLWFISVFFFIASQVLKSKETQRRMVWLYILGFIPVLVYTFQQHSMRGFDQAS
;
A
#
# COMPACT_ATOMS: atom_id res chain seq x y z
N MET A 1 35.39 16.92 -11.59
CA MET A 1 34.44 17.77 -12.36
C MET A 1 33.00 17.25 -12.28
N LEU A 2 32.75 15.94 -12.44
CA LEU A 2 31.41 15.33 -12.31
C LEU A 2 30.74 15.55 -10.93
N ASP A 3 31.49 15.52 -9.83
CA ASP A 3 30.90 15.69 -8.49
C ASP A 3 30.45 17.13 -8.18
N SER A 4 31.17 18.14 -8.68
CA SER A 4 30.74 19.54 -8.48
C SER A 4 29.48 19.86 -9.28
N ALA A 5 29.35 19.31 -10.50
CA ALA A 5 28.15 19.46 -11.30
C ALA A 5 26.93 18.81 -10.64
N LYS A 6 27.07 17.59 -10.09
CA LYS A 6 25.99 16.91 -9.35
C LYS A 6 25.52 17.71 -8.14
N LYS A 7 26.44 18.33 -7.39
CA LYS A 7 26.10 19.19 -6.24
C LYS A 7 25.32 20.43 -6.69
N ILE A 8 25.75 21.10 -7.75
CA ILE A 8 25.06 22.28 -8.29
C ILE A 8 23.64 21.92 -8.74
N TRP A 9 23.48 20.81 -9.49
CA TRP A 9 22.17 20.32 -9.90
C TRP A 9 21.28 19.94 -8.72
N PHE A 10 21.82 19.29 -7.69
CA PHE A 10 21.09 18.99 -6.46
C PHE A 10 20.55 20.26 -5.80
N TYR A 11 21.41 21.26 -5.56
CA TYR A 11 20.98 22.52 -4.94
C TYR A 11 20.00 23.30 -5.82
N ALA A 12 20.18 23.29 -7.15
CA ALA A 12 19.24 23.92 -8.08
C ALA A 12 17.86 23.28 -8.05
N ILE A 13 17.79 21.93 -8.07
CA ILE A 13 16.54 21.18 -7.99
C ILE A 13 15.88 21.37 -6.62
N SER A 14 16.65 21.34 -5.53
CA SER A 14 16.13 21.59 -4.18
C SER A 14 15.59 23.01 -4.03
N LEU A 15 16.31 24.02 -4.52
CA LEU A 15 15.86 25.42 -4.47
C LEU A 15 14.60 25.64 -5.31
N PHE A 16 14.55 25.04 -6.52
CA PHE A 16 13.36 25.07 -7.35
C PHE A 16 12.17 24.39 -6.67
N PHE A 17 12.38 23.21 -6.08
CA PHE A 17 11.35 22.50 -5.33
C PHE A 17 10.82 23.35 -4.16
N ILE A 18 11.70 23.99 -3.39
CA ILE A 18 11.31 24.88 -2.29
C ILE A 18 10.52 26.09 -2.81
N ALA A 19 10.98 26.73 -3.89
CA ALA A 19 10.31 27.89 -4.48
C ALA A 19 8.90 27.53 -4.99
N VAL A 20 8.75 26.39 -5.68
CA VAL A 20 7.45 25.90 -6.15
C VAL A 20 6.52 25.59 -4.97
N ASN A 21 7.02 24.94 -3.92
CA ASN A 21 6.22 24.69 -2.72
C ASN A 21 5.82 25.99 -2.01
N ALA A 22 6.69 26.99 -1.93
CA ALA A 22 6.37 28.27 -1.32
C ALA A 22 5.25 29.01 -2.06
N VAL A 23 5.28 28.98 -3.41
CA VAL A 23 4.21 29.57 -4.24
C VAL A 23 2.90 28.81 -4.11
N LEU A 24 2.94 27.47 -4.08
CA LEU A 24 1.74 26.64 -3.92
C LEU A 24 1.14 26.77 -2.52
N LEU A 25 1.98 26.87 -1.49
CA LEU A 25 1.56 27.10 -0.11
C LEU A 25 0.88 28.45 0.06
N TYR A 26 1.40 29.50 -0.61
CA TYR A 26 0.73 30.81 -0.65
C TYR A 26 -0.67 30.74 -1.28
N ASN A 27 -0.88 29.84 -2.24
CA ASN A 27 -2.17 29.60 -2.88
C ASN A 27 -3.01 28.52 -2.15
N GLU A 28 -2.66 28.16 -0.92
CA GLU A 28 -3.35 27.13 -0.11
C GLU A 28 -3.44 25.74 -0.78
N ARG A 29 -2.55 25.45 -1.74
CA ARG A 29 -2.47 24.15 -2.44
C ARG A 29 -1.34 23.29 -1.86
N PHE A 30 -1.70 22.16 -1.26
CA PHE A 30 -0.75 21.27 -0.57
C PHE A 30 -0.28 20.07 -1.41
N GLU A 31 -0.76 19.93 -2.65
CA GLU A 31 -0.57 18.74 -3.50
C GLU A 31 0.91 18.38 -3.73
N PHE A 32 1.77 19.40 -3.90
CA PHE A 32 3.18 19.20 -4.26
C PHE A 32 4.08 18.86 -3.06
N LEU A 33 3.54 19.02 -1.85
CA LEU A 33 4.24 18.71 -0.61
C LEU A 33 4.46 17.20 -0.43
N GLY A 34 3.56 16.39 -1.02
CA GLY A 34 3.65 14.93 -1.02
C GLY A 34 4.65 14.34 -2.03
N VAL A 35 5.15 15.13 -2.98
CA VAL A 35 6.02 14.64 -4.07
C VAL A 35 7.30 13.96 -3.55
N PRO A 36 8.05 14.50 -2.57
CA PRO A 36 9.22 13.83 -2.03
C PRO A 36 8.90 12.50 -1.36
N VAL A 37 7.75 12.43 -0.66
CA VAL A 37 7.27 11.21 -0.01
C VAL A 37 6.92 10.17 -1.07
N LEU A 38 6.18 10.55 -2.10
CA LEU A 38 5.84 9.66 -3.21
C LEU A 38 7.10 9.18 -3.96
N ALA A 39 8.06 10.06 -4.23
CA ALA A 39 9.32 9.71 -4.86
C ALA A 39 10.15 8.73 -4.01
N LEU A 40 10.20 8.95 -2.69
CA LEU A 40 10.85 8.03 -1.76
C LEU A 40 10.14 6.66 -1.75
N LEU A 41 8.81 6.64 -1.74
CA LEU A 41 8.03 5.40 -1.77
C LEU A 41 8.25 4.62 -3.07
N VAL A 42 8.27 5.29 -4.22
CA VAL A 42 8.59 4.66 -5.52
C VAL A 42 10.01 4.11 -5.52
N TYR A 43 10.98 4.89 -5.02
CA TYR A 43 12.36 4.42 -4.87
C TYR A 43 12.43 3.17 -3.97
N LEU A 44 11.77 3.19 -2.81
CA LEU A 44 11.73 2.03 -1.92
C LEU A 44 11.01 0.85 -2.56
N ALA A 45 9.92 1.06 -3.31
CA ALA A 45 9.20 -0.03 -3.95
C ALA A 45 10.06 -0.76 -4.99
N ILE A 46 10.85 -0.02 -5.77
CA ILE A 46 11.75 -0.58 -6.80
C ILE A 46 12.96 -1.27 -6.16
N PHE A 47 13.62 -0.63 -5.20
CA PHE A 47 14.91 -1.10 -4.68
C PHE A 47 14.81 -1.92 -3.38
N LYS A 48 13.73 -1.76 -2.60
CA LYS A 48 13.53 -2.34 -1.26
C LYS A 48 12.06 -2.68 -0.98
N LEU A 49 11.52 -3.61 -1.76
CA LEU A 49 10.12 -4.06 -1.66
C LEU A 49 9.76 -4.59 -0.25
N ASP A 50 10.72 -5.18 0.45
CA ASP A 50 10.60 -5.64 1.83
C ASP A 50 10.32 -4.49 2.82
N VAL A 51 10.98 -3.34 2.65
CA VAL A 51 10.74 -2.15 3.48
C VAL A 51 9.34 -1.60 3.23
N VAL A 52 8.88 -1.56 1.98
CA VAL A 52 7.52 -1.11 1.66
C VAL A 52 6.49 -2.08 2.23
N TYR A 53 6.74 -3.39 2.17
CA TYR A 53 5.88 -4.39 2.82
C TYR A 53 5.75 -4.13 4.32
N TYR A 54 6.86 -3.91 5.03
CA TYR A 54 6.84 -3.59 6.45
C TYR A 54 6.11 -2.29 6.78
N LEU A 55 6.25 -1.27 5.94
CA LEU A 55 5.54 -0.01 6.06
C LEU A 55 4.03 -0.21 5.88
N VAL A 56 3.60 -1.03 4.91
CA VAL A 56 2.18 -1.40 4.75
C VAL A 56 1.66 -2.10 6.00
N ILE A 57 2.37 -3.10 6.53
CA ILE A 57 1.94 -3.84 7.73
C ILE A 57 1.76 -2.92 8.94
N PHE A 58 2.62 -1.91 9.10
CA PHE A 58 2.49 -0.90 10.14
C PHE A 58 1.30 0.05 9.91
N LEU A 59 1.02 0.42 8.66
CA LEU A 59 -0.05 1.37 8.32
C LEU A 59 -1.45 0.73 8.25
N VAL A 60 -1.56 -0.59 8.05
CA VAL A 60 -2.87 -1.30 7.95
C VAL A 60 -3.78 -1.05 9.15
N PRO A 61 -3.33 -1.14 10.41
CA PRO A 61 -4.15 -0.75 11.55
C PRO A 61 -4.64 0.70 11.54
N ILE A 62 -3.83 1.60 11.01
CA ILE A 62 -4.01 3.06 11.07
C ILE A 62 -4.82 3.56 9.86
N SER A 63 -4.97 2.74 8.81
CA SER A 63 -5.66 3.16 7.59
C SER A 63 -7.14 3.40 7.85
N ILE A 64 -7.63 4.50 7.27
CA ILE A 64 -9.02 4.94 7.34
C ILE A 64 -9.65 4.79 5.96
N ASN A 65 -10.90 4.35 5.90
CA ASN A 65 -11.64 4.36 4.64
C ASN A 65 -12.10 5.79 4.34
N LEU A 66 -11.99 6.19 3.08
CA LEU A 66 -12.47 7.51 2.64
C LEU A 66 -13.98 7.67 2.75
N ASP A 67 -14.71 6.56 2.64
CA ASP A 67 -16.17 6.53 2.82
C ASP A 67 -16.57 6.95 4.26
N ASP A 68 -15.72 6.63 5.26
CA ASP A 68 -15.95 7.03 6.66
C ASP A 68 -15.72 8.54 6.90
N LEU A 69 -15.16 9.26 5.92
CA LEU A 69 -14.84 10.69 5.99
C LEU A 69 -15.83 11.57 5.21
N ASP A 70 -16.96 11.03 4.73
CA ASP A 70 -17.93 11.71 3.85
C ASP A 70 -17.30 12.23 2.53
N ILE A 71 -16.12 11.74 2.16
CA ILE A 71 -15.46 12.07 0.90
C ILE A 71 -15.89 11.02 -0.12
N ASP A 72 -17.05 11.23 -0.74
CA ASP A 72 -17.58 10.34 -1.79
C ASP A 72 -16.77 10.48 -3.08
N LEU A 73 -15.66 9.77 -3.16
CA LEU A 73 -14.91 9.56 -4.39
C LEU A 73 -15.50 8.42 -5.25
N GLY A 74 -16.61 7.79 -4.82
CA GLY A 74 -17.20 6.63 -5.49
C GLY A 74 -16.26 5.40 -5.54
N VAL A 75 -15.21 5.41 -4.72
CA VAL A 75 -14.24 4.32 -4.57
C VAL A 75 -13.92 4.21 -3.08
N GLY A 76 -14.45 3.17 -2.42
CA GLY A 76 -14.16 2.86 -1.02
C GLY A 76 -12.71 2.43 -0.85
N ILE A 77 -11.81 3.42 -0.87
CA ILE A 77 -10.37 3.26 -0.79
C ILE A 77 -9.91 3.57 0.62
N ALA A 78 -9.15 2.67 1.22
CA ALA A 78 -8.42 2.92 2.45
C ALA A 78 -7.09 3.65 2.19
N LEU A 79 -6.99 4.91 2.63
CA LEU A 79 -5.73 5.65 2.64
C LEU A 79 -5.00 5.44 3.98
N PRO A 80 -3.64 5.40 3.99
CA PRO A 80 -2.71 5.49 2.84
C PRO A 80 -2.33 4.13 2.24
N THR A 81 -2.94 3.03 2.72
CA THR A 81 -2.45 1.66 2.49
C THR A 81 -2.75 1.15 1.10
N GLU A 82 -3.90 1.47 0.52
CA GLU A 82 -4.26 0.95 -0.80
C GLU A 82 -3.36 1.45 -1.93
N PRO A 83 -3.02 2.75 -2.05
CA PRO A 83 -2.06 3.20 -3.05
C PRO A 83 -0.71 2.46 -2.96
N LEU A 84 -0.27 2.16 -1.74
CA LEU A 84 0.96 1.39 -1.51
C LEU A 84 0.83 -0.05 -1.97
N ILE A 85 -0.28 -0.72 -1.64
CA ILE A 85 -0.56 -2.11 -2.02
C ILE A 85 -0.65 -2.23 -3.55
N VAL A 86 -1.32 -1.28 -4.22
CA VAL A 86 -1.38 -1.19 -5.68
C VAL A 86 0.02 -1.00 -6.26
N GLY A 87 0.79 -0.05 -5.73
CA GLY A 87 2.16 0.19 -6.17
C GLY A 87 3.05 -1.06 -6.04
N MET A 88 2.96 -1.76 -4.91
CA MET A 88 3.68 -3.01 -4.69
C MET A 88 3.25 -4.11 -5.66
N MET A 89 1.95 -4.26 -5.95
CA MET A 89 1.46 -5.20 -6.96
C MET A 89 2.04 -4.88 -8.33
N LEU A 90 2.03 -3.60 -8.76
CA LEU A 90 2.57 -3.21 -10.06
C LEU A 90 4.07 -3.53 -10.17
N ILE A 91 4.86 -3.20 -9.15
CA ILE A 91 6.29 -3.55 -9.12
C ILE A 91 6.48 -5.06 -9.11
N PHE A 92 5.66 -5.82 -8.37
CA PHE A 92 5.72 -7.28 -8.36
C PHE A 92 5.44 -7.89 -9.73
N ILE A 93 4.41 -7.40 -10.43
CA ILE A 93 4.06 -7.81 -11.79
C ILE A 93 5.21 -7.48 -12.75
N LEU A 94 5.75 -6.26 -12.69
CA LEU A 94 6.91 -5.86 -13.51
C LEU A 94 8.10 -6.79 -13.27
N LYS A 95 8.43 -7.06 -12.00
CA LYS A 95 9.51 -7.96 -11.63
C LYS A 95 9.29 -9.38 -12.17
N LEU A 96 8.05 -9.87 -12.14
CA LEU A 96 7.70 -11.17 -12.69
C LEU A 96 7.94 -11.24 -14.22
N PHE A 97 7.63 -10.16 -14.95
CA PHE A 97 7.91 -10.06 -16.39
C PHE A 97 9.42 -9.95 -16.70
N PHE A 98 10.18 -9.20 -15.90
CA PHE A 98 11.62 -9.01 -16.11
C PHE A 98 12.46 -10.24 -15.73
N ASP A 99 12.23 -10.81 -14.54
CA ASP A 99 13.01 -11.94 -14.04
C ASP A 99 12.53 -13.28 -14.63
N GLY A 100 11.30 -13.33 -15.17
CA GLY A 100 10.69 -14.50 -15.81
C GLY A 100 10.54 -15.73 -14.90
N THR A 101 10.91 -15.60 -13.63
CA THR A 101 11.02 -16.70 -12.68
C THR A 101 10.44 -16.27 -11.34
N PHE A 102 9.60 -17.13 -10.79
CA PHE A 102 9.08 -17.03 -9.44
C PHE A 102 9.34 -18.35 -8.72
N ASP A 103 9.35 -18.32 -7.41
CA ASP A 103 9.60 -19.48 -6.56
C ASP A 103 8.65 -20.64 -6.91
N LYS A 104 9.20 -21.70 -7.50
CA LYS A 104 8.42 -22.83 -8.04
C LYS A 104 7.73 -23.59 -6.93
N ASP A 105 8.27 -23.57 -5.72
CA ASP A 105 7.70 -24.27 -4.57
C ASP A 105 6.40 -23.60 -4.13
N VAL A 106 6.37 -22.26 -4.17
CA VAL A 106 5.16 -21.48 -3.89
C VAL A 106 4.12 -21.70 -4.99
N LEU A 107 4.48 -21.69 -6.26
CA LEU A 107 3.52 -21.93 -7.36
C LEU A 107 2.93 -23.35 -7.38
N ARG A 108 3.70 -24.35 -6.96
CA ARG A 108 3.25 -25.75 -6.92
C ARG A 108 2.35 -26.06 -5.73
N HIS A 109 2.36 -25.21 -4.71
CA HIS A 109 1.60 -25.41 -3.50
C HIS A 109 0.08 -25.48 -3.80
N PRO A 110 -0.67 -26.43 -3.20
CA PRO A 110 -2.10 -26.60 -3.47
C PRO A 110 -2.92 -25.35 -3.15
N ILE A 111 -2.55 -24.61 -2.10
CA ILE A 111 -3.21 -23.34 -1.74
C ILE A 111 -3.08 -22.31 -2.85
N THR A 112 -1.90 -22.19 -3.48
CA THR A 112 -1.68 -21.26 -4.59
C THR A 112 -2.59 -21.59 -5.77
N LYS A 113 -2.77 -22.88 -6.09
CA LYS A 113 -3.69 -23.32 -7.15
C LYS A 113 -5.14 -22.98 -6.84
N LEU A 114 -5.57 -23.14 -5.59
CA LEU A 114 -6.91 -22.75 -5.14
C LEU A 114 -7.13 -21.24 -5.24
N ILE A 115 -6.14 -20.44 -4.84
CA ILE A 115 -6.20 -18.97 -4.94
C ILE A 115 -6.30 -18.53 -6.41
N ILE A 116 -5.49 -19.11 -7.30
CA ILE A 116 -5.54 -18.82 -8.74
C ILE A 116 -6.89 -19.25 -9.32
N LEU A 117 -7.38 -20.44 -8.97
CA LEU A 117 -8.71 -20.91 -9.41
C LEU A 117 -9.82 -19.96 -8.95
N HIS A 118 -9.75 -19.48 -7.71
CA HIS A 118 -10.69 -18.50 -7.17
C HIS A 118 -10.63 -17.16 -7.92
N LEU A 119 -9.43 -16.65 -8.22
CA LEU A 119 -9.26 -15.43 -9.01
C LEU A 119 -9.81 -15.58 -10.44
N VAL A 120 -9.55 -16.73 -11.09
CA VAL A 120 -10.12 -17.04 -12.40
C VAL A 120 -11.64 -17.09 -12.34
N TRP A 121 -12.20 -17.69 -11.29
CA TRP A 121 -13.64 -17.72 -11.09
C TRP A 121 -14.23 -16.32 -10.94
N ILE A 122 -13.61 -15.45 -10.13
CA ILE A 122 -14.04 -14.05 -9.99
C ILE A 122 -13.99 -13.36 -11.36
N ALA A 123 -12.92 -13.55 -12.13
CA ALA A 123 -12.79 -12.96 -13.46
C ALA A 123 -13.91 -13.40 -14.41
N ILE A 124 -14.27 -14.69 -14.40
CA ILE A 124 -15.40 -15.22 -15.18
C ILE A 124 -16.72 -14.54 -14.75
N THR A 125 -17.00 -14.51 -13.44
CA THR A 125 -18.24 -13.90 -12.93
C THR A 125 -18.31 -12.39 -13.15
N THR A 126 -17.16 -11.73 -13.25
CA THR A 126 -17.06 -10.29 -13.55
C THR A 126 -17.54 -9.98 -14.96
N ILE A 127 -17.27 -10.86 -15.93
CA ILE A 127 -17.70 -10.70 -17.34
C ILE A 127 -19.21 -10.87 -17.46
N THR A 128 -19.82 -11.75 -16.67
CA THR A 128 -21.26 -12.05 -16.70
C THR A 128 -22.10 -11.16 -15.77
N SER A 129 -21.48 -10.18 -15.10
CA SER A 129 -22.15 -9.38 -14.08
C SER A 129 -23.07 -8.31 -14.68
N SER A 130 -24.19 -8.04 -13.99
CA SER A 130 -25.11 -6.95 -14.32
C SER A 130 -24.46 -5.57 -14.19
N ASP A 131 -23.50 -5.43 -13.27
CA ASP A 131 -22.71 -4.21 -13.07
C ASP A 131 -21.20 -4.50 -13.25
N PRO A 132 -20.69 -4.52 -14.50
CA PRO A 132 -19.30 -4.86 -14.80
C PRO A 132 -18.30 -3.92 -14.14
N VAL A 133 -18.60 -2.62 -14.05
CA VAL A 133 -17.68 -1.61 -13.49
C VAL A 133 -17.35 -1.90 -12.02
N VAL A 134 -18.37 -2.19 -11.21
CA VAL A 134 -18.19 -2.54 -9.79
C VAL A 134 -17.45 -3.86 -9.66
N SER A 135 -17.78 -4.83 -10.51
CA SER A 135 -17.17 -6.15 -10.51
C SER A 135 -15.68 -6.11 -10.90
N VAL A 136 -15.29 -5.25 -11.84
CA VAL A 136 -13.88 -5.00 -12.21
C VAL A 136 -13.12 -4.36 -11.05
N LYS A 137 -13.69 -3.35 -10.37
CA LYS A 137 -13.08 -2.76 -9.17
C LYS A 137 -12.85 -3.82 -8.09
N PHE A 138 -13.83 -4.72 -7.87
CA PHE A 138 -13.71 -5.83 -6.93
C PHE A 138 -12.60 -6.82 -7.33
N LEU A 139 -12.52 -7.21 -8.60
CA LEU A 139 -11.47 -8.08 -9.12
C LEU A 139 -10.08 -7.45 -8.91
N LEU A 140 -9.91 -6.16 -9.25
CA LEU A 140 -8.67 -5.43 -9.04
C LEU A 140 -8.28 -5.40 -7.56
N SER A 141 -9.25 -5.20 -6.68
CA SER A 141 -9.03 -5.27 -5.24
C SER A 141 -8.48 -6.62 -4.82
N ARG A 142 -9.11 -7.70 -5.26
CA ARG A 142 -8.62 -9.06 -4.98
C ARG A 142 -7.23 -9.33 -5.54
N LEU A 143 -6.90 -8.80 -6.72
CA LEU A 143 -5.58 -8.95 -7.33
C LEU A 143 -4.48 -8.28 -6.51
N TRP A 144 -4.66 -7.03 -6.09
CA TRP A 144 -3.62 -6.33 -5.34
C TRP A 144 -3.44 -6.91 -3.94
N PHE A 145 -4.53 -7.33 -3.27
CA PHE A 145 -4.45 -7.96 -1.95
C PHE A 145 -3.74 -9.32 -2.01
N ILE A 146 -4.10 -10.19 -2.96
CA ILE A 146 -3.47 -11.50 -3.10
C ILE A 146 -2.00 -11.35 -3.51
N SER A 147 -1.68 -10.43 -4.42
CA SER A 147 -0.30 -10.16 -4.82
C SER A 147 0.59 -9.79 -3.63
N VAL A 148 0.14 -8.86 -2.79
CA VAL A 148 0.96 -8.38 -1.67
C VAL A 148 0.95 -9.33 -0.47
N PHE A 149 -0.22 -9.74 0.01
CA PHE A 149 -0.33 -10.49 1.26
C PHE A 149 -0.12 -12.00 1.11
N PHE A 150 -0.14 -12.53 -0.12
CA PHE A 150 0.21 -13.93 -0.38
C PHE A 150 1.55 -14.04 -1.11
N PHE A 151 1.68 -13.52 -2.33
CA PHE A 151 2.88 -13.74 -3.14
C PHE A 151 4.10 -12.99 -2.60
N ILE A 152 4.02 -11.67 -2.36
CA ILE A 152 5.15 -10.91 -1.79
C ILE A 152 5.45 -11.40 -0.36
N ALA A 153 4.43 -11.63 0.46
CA ALA A 153 4.59 -12.19 1.80
C ALA A 153 5.37 -13.52 1.79
N SER A 154 5.10 -14.41 0.84
CA SER A 154 5.84 -15.68 0.70
C SER A 154 7.35 -15.49 0.43
N GLN A 155 7.73 -14.36 -0.18
CA GLN A 155 9.13 -14.02 -0.43
C GLN A 155 9.78 -13.30 0.76
N VAL A 156 9.04 -12.39 1.42
CA VAL A 156 9.55 -11.56 2.52
C VAL A 156 9.63 -12.35 3.83
N LEU A 157 8.68 -13.26 4.08
CA LEU A 157 8.52 -13.95 5.37
C LEU A 157 9.22 -15.32 5.44
N LYS A 158 10.35 -15.49 4.72
CA LYS A 158 11.10 -16.76 4.67
C LYS A 158 11.80 -17.10 6.00
N SER A 159 12.13 -16.10 6.82
CA SER A 159 12.84 -16.32 8.09
C SER A 159 11.93 -16.07 9.31
N LYS A 160 12.23 -16.76 10.42
CA LYS A 160 11.55 -16.52 11.71
C LYS A 160 11.72 -15.07 12.18
N GLU A 161 12.85 -14.44 11.86
CA GLU A 161 13.10 -13.04 12.20
C GLU A 161 12.16 -12.10 11.43
N THR A 162 12.04 -12.28 10.12
CA THR A 162 11.13 -11.48 9.28
C THR A 162 9.67 -11.63 9.68
N GLN A 163 9.26 -12.85 10.09
CA GLN A 163 7.93 -13.12 10.62
C GLN A 163 7.69 -12.41 11.96
N ARG A 164 8.64 -12.52 12.89
CA ARG A 164 8.57 -11.83 14.19
C ARG A 164 8.53 -10.31 14.00
N ARG A 165 9.32 -9.78 13.07
CA ARG A 165 9.33 -8.34 12.74
C ARG A 165 7.97 -7.87 12.23
N MET A 166 7.35 -8.63 11.33
CA MET A 166 6.00 -8.34 10.82
C MET A 166 5.00 -8.25 11.98
N VAL A 167 5.00 -9.23 12.89
CA VAL A 167 4.09 -9.24 14.05
C VAL A 167 4.31 -8.01 14.95
N TRP A 168 5.56 -7.67 15.26
CA TRP A 168 5.85 -6.48 16.08
C TRP A 168 5.43 -5.17 15.41
N LEU A 169 5.63 -5.03 14.09
CA LEU A 169 5.20 -3.85 13.35
C LEU A 169 3.68 -3.72 13.33
N TYR A 170 2.97 -4.84 13.15
CA TYR A 170 1.52 -4.86 13.22
C TYR A 170 1.02 -4.45 14.61
N ILE A 171 1.58 -5.02 15.68
CA ILE A 171 1.24 -4.65 17.07
C ILE A 171 1.51 -3.15 17.30
N LEU A 172 2.65 -2.65 16.85
CA LEU A 172 3.04 -1.26 17.04
C LEU A 172 2.13 -0.28 16.27
N GLY A 173 1.67 -0.65 15.07
CA GLY A 173 0.65 0.11 14.33
C GLY A 173 -0.73 0.07 14.99
N PHE A 174 -1.05 -1.02 15.69
CA PHE A 174 -2.35 -1.21 16.35
C PHE A 174 -2.47 -0.47 17.70
N ILE A 175 -1.35 -0.17 18.37
CA ILE A 175 -1.34 0.51 19.67
C ILE A 175 -2.07 1.87 19.64
N PRO A 176 -1.79 2.80 18.70
CA PRO A 176 -2.51 4.07 18.64
C PRO A 176 -4.02 3.91 18.48
N VAL A 177 -4.44 2.94 17.65
CA VAL A 177 -5.85 2.63 17.40
C VAL A 177 -6.52 2.16 18.68
N LEU A 178 -5.88 1.23 19.40
CA LEU A 178 -6.37 0.76 20.70
C LEU A 178 -6.52 1.91 21.70
N VAL A 179 -5.50 2.75 21.83
CA VAL A 179 -5.54 3.90 22.76
C VAL A 179 -6.70 4.83 22.41
N TYR A 180 -6.89 5.15 21.13
CA TYR A 180 -8.00 5.97 20.67
C TYR A 180 -9.37 5.33 20.98
N THR A 181 -9.54 4.06 20.63
CA THR A 181 -10.79 3.33 20.90
C THR A 181 -11.10 3.23 22.38
N PHE A 182 -10.10 2.96 23.23
CA PHE A 182 -10.27 2.91 24.68
C PHE A 182 -10.66 4.27 25.27
N GLN A 183 -10.02 5.36 24.83
CA GLN A 183 -10.38 6.70 25.26
C GLN A 183 -11.84 7.01 24.92
N GLN A 184 -12.26 6.73 23.69
CA GLN A 184 -13.62 6.97 23.24
C GLN A 184 -14.67 6.14 24.00
N HIS A 185 -14.39 4.86 24.25
CA HIS A 185 -15.28 4.02 25.05
C HIS A 185 -15.31 4.45 26.52
N SER A 186 -14.17 4.85 27.08
CA SER A 186 -14.13 5.36 28.46
C SER A 186 -14.97 6.62 28.63
N MET A 187 -14.99 7.52 27.65
CA MET A 187 -15.86 8.71 27.68
C MET A 187 -17.35 8.36 27.62
N ARG A 188 -17.68 7.21 27.03
CA ARG A 188 -19.06 6.67 26.93
C ARG A 188 -19.39 5.68 28.06
N GLY A 189 -18.56 5.58 29.10
CA GLY A 189 -18.79 4.64 30.20
C GLY A 189 -18.76 3.16 29.81
N PHE A 190 -18.09 2.83 28.70
CA PHE A 190 -18.10 1.51 28.05
C PHE A 190 -19.49 1.03 27.60
N ASP A 191 -20.45 1.93 27.48
CA ASP A 191 -21.78 1.60 26.96
C ASP A 191 -21.77 1.50 25.43
N GLN A 192 -22.70 0.73 24.87
CA GLN A 192 -22.91 0.68 23.43
C GLN A 192 -23.56 2.00 22.98
N ALA A 193 -23.07 2.57 21.87
CA ALA A 193 -23.73 3.72 21.27
C ALA A 193 -25.13 3.29 20.78
N SER A 194 -26.16 3.74 21.49
CA SER A 194 -27.58 3.56 21.13
C SER A 194 -27.96 4.41 19.93
#